data_AF-A0A936N5U8-F1
#
_entry.id   AF-A0A936N5U8-F1
#
_cell.length_a   1.000
_cell.length_b   1.000
_cell.length_c   1.000
_cell.angle_alpha   90.00
_cell.angle_beta   90.00
_cell.angle_gamma   90.00
#
_symmetry.space_group_name_H-M   'P 1'
#
loop_
_entity.id
_entity.type
_entity.pdbx_description
1 polymer ?
#
loop_
_entity_poly.entity_id
_entity_poly.type
_entity_poly.pdbx_seq_one_letter_code
_entity_poly.pdbx_strand_id
1 'polypeptide(L)'
;MKTKILILTLCFGSFLSWSQDGKERSITSFEKIEASGPVKVTYRQSDTLSLKINGEDKDATNVETKVENGILIIDLKGKQDENVMVRVSGPVLKSVSFSGAANFKSLGAVKADTFYIQAAGAGHVKINLDANYVNCNMSGAGNTSIEGKAELFDAVVAGASTLRAYDFICNKVNIDASGASTAKIFVNNSLNAKASGASTIKIKGDAKDISAESTSAASITRIVNNGDSKAGSDSTTIRWKGKKVIIVEGDKDKKKMKIGMDGSWDHWAGFSLGVNGLLTPGGSTSMDKAFKYMDLNYSRSINIQLNFFQHNFHLYKNYVNLVTGFGIEWRRYMLDNKTTLNPDSSFTYGIIDSTNNFSYNKNLFKSTMLQVPLLLEFNTSKKANRSFHIAVGAIGQFMVNSKTKQILETKGDEYTKVRKDTYNMSPLSVKAHASIGYSGFTVFGEYNLTELFDSGEGPKLLPFTAGIRIVPF
;
A
#
# COMPACT_ATOMS: atom_id res chain seq x y z
N MET A 1 -80.24 34.54 2.49
CA MET A 1 -79.65 35.02 3.77
C MET A 1 -78.91 33.88 4.44
N LYS A 2 -77.74 34.21 5.02
CA LYS A 2 -76.88 33.41 5.92
C LYS A 2 -75.82 32.50 5.27
N THR A 3 -74.77 33.18 4.81
CA THR A 3 -73.35 32.89 5.02
C THR A 3 -73.08 31.90 6.16
N LYS A 4 -72.35 30.80 5.89
CA LYS A 4 -71.61 30.07 6.92
C LYS A 4 -70.17 29.85 6.46
N ILE A 5 -69.30 30.17 7.40
CA ILE A 5 -67.87 30.39 7.29
C ILE A 5 -67.10 29.07 7.35
N LEU A 6 -66.04 29.05 6.55
CA LEU A 6 -64.91 28.12 6.49
C LEU A 6 -64.19 27.97 7.84
N ILE A 7 -63.95 26.73 8.31
CA ILE A 7 -62.79 26.40 9.15
C ILE A 7 -62.16 25.14 8.58
N LEU A 8 -61.12 25.33 7.79
CA LEU A 8 -60.23 24.29 7.26
C LEU A 8 -59.17 24.02 8.34
N THR A 9 -59.30 22.93 9.08
CA THR A 9 -58.32 22.53 10.10
C THR A 9 -57.08 21.97 9.39
N LEU A 10 -56.03 22.80 9.26
CA LEU A 10 -54.68 22.34 8.95
C LEU A 10 -54.18 21.44 10.09
N CYS A 11 -54.17 20.13 9.88
CA CYS A 11 -53.33 19.22 10.66
C CYS A 11 -51.87 19.46 10.27
N PHE A 12 -51.20 20.38 10.97
CA PHE A 12 -49.75 20.39 11.07
C PHE A 12 -49.34 19.12 11.83
N GLY A 13 -49.11 18.04 11.09
CA GLY A 13 -48.40 16.88 11.59
C GLY A 13 -47.00 17.35 11.99
N SER A 14 -46.76 17.39 13.29
CA SER A 14 -45.45 17.65 13.89
C SER A 14 -44.44 16.65 13.34
N PHE A 15 -43.66 17.09 12.35
CA PHE A 15 -42.37 16.48 12.09
C PHE A 15 -41.57 16.59 13.37
N LEU A 16 -41.12 15.44 13.89
CA LEU A 16 -40.07 15.36 14.88
C LEU A 16 -38.87 16.13 14.33
N SER A 17 -38.72 17.39 14.75
CA SER A 17 -37.51 18.18 14.53
C SER A 17 -36.39 17.50 15.29
N TRP A 18 -35.66 16.62 14.61
CA TRP A 18 -34.30 16.33 15.00
C TRP A 18 -33.54 17.64 14.89
N SER A 19 -33.02 18.12 16.02
CA SER A 19 -32.12 19.28 16.08
C SER A 19 -31.11 19.19 14.94
N GLN A 20 -31.19 20.15 14.02
CA GLN A 20 -30.35 20.19 12.83
C GLN A 20 -29.14 21.07 13.14
N ASP A 21 -28.23 20.60 13.99
CA ASP A 21 -26.93 21.25 14.17
C ASP A 21 -26.11 21.08 12.87
N GLY A 22 -26.16 22.10 12.01
CA GLY A 22 -25.32 22.21 10.82
C GLY A 22 -25.63 23.47 10.02
N LYS A 23 -24.58 24.15 9.56
CA LYS A 23 -24.64 25.41 8.84
C LYS A 23 -24.92 25.15 7.36
N GLU A 24 -26.07 25.61 6.86
CA GLU A 24 -26.36 25.61 5.43
C GLU A 24 -25.54 26.70 4.72
N ARG A 25 -25.08 26.40 3.51
CA ARG A 25 -24.36 27.34 2.65
C ARG A 25 -25.00 27.37 1.27
N SER A 26 -25.22 28.57 0.75
CA SER A 26 -25.67 28.76 -0.63
C SER A 26 -24.58 28.31 -1.60
N ILE A 27 -24.96 27.52 -2.60
CA ILE A 27 -24.08 27.02 -3.65
C ILE A 27 -24.72 27.22 -5.03
N THR A 28 -23.89 27.37 -6.05
CA THR A 28 -24.30 27.33 -7.46
C THR A 28 -24.20 25.90 -7.99
N SER A 29 -24.70 25.67 -9.21
CA SER A 29 -24.63 24.35 -9.84
C SER A 29 -23.19 23.88 -10.01
N PHE A 30 -22.95 22.61 -9.73
CA PHE A 30 -21.66 21.94 -9.93
C PHE A 30 -21.90 20.58 -10.58
N GLU A 31 -20.88 20.06 -11.26
CA GLU A 31 -20.87 18.71 -11.80
C GLU A 31 -19.69 17.89 -11.29
N LYS A 32 -18.76 18.52 -10.57
CA LYS A 32 -17.55 17.89 -10.04
C LYS A 32 -17.38 18.27 -8.57
N ILE A 33 -16.84 17.36 -7.78
CA ILE A 33 -16.45 17.64 -6.39
C ILE A 33 -14.95 17.43 -6.27
N GLU A 34 -14.25 18.40 -5.70
CA GLU A 34 -12.85 18.30 -5.31
C GLU A 34 -12.76 18.53 -3.81
N ALA A 35 -12.17 17.58 -3.08
CA ALA A 35 -11.98 17.74 -1.65
C ALA A 35 -10.53 17.47 -1.23
N SER A 36 -10.01 18.37 -0.40
CA SER A 36 -8.65 18.35 0.13
C SER A 36 -8.65 18.39 1.65
N GLY A 37 -7.66 17.72 2.25
CA GLY A 37 -7.51 17.63 3.70
C GLY A 37 -8.37 16.54 4.33
N PRO A 38 -8.43 16.46 5.67
CA PRO A 38 -9.06 15.35 6.37
C PRO A 38 -10.58 15.53 6.54
N VAL A 39 -11.29 15.77 5.44
CA VAL A 39 -12.73 16.08 5.42
C VAL A 39 -13.60 14.87 5.07
N LYS A 40 -14.79 14.76 5.67
CA LYS A 40 -15.80 13.74 5.33
C LYS A 40 -16.92 14.35 4.50
N VAL A 41 -17.05 13.91 3.25
CA VAL A 41 -18.06 14.35 2.29
C VAL A 41 -19.08 13.24 2.06
N THR A 42 -20.36 13.57 2.12
CA THR A 42 -21.45 12.70 1.69
C THR A 42 -22.21 13.36 0.55
N TYR A 43 -22.49 12.61 -0.50
CA TYR A 43 -23.20 13.12 -1.67
C TYR A 43 -24.48 12.33 -1.93
N ARG A 44 -25.58 13.01 -2.26
CA ARG A 44 -26.82 12.40 -2.73
C ARG A 44 -27.24 13.05 -4.05
N GLN A 45 -27.47 12.24 -5.08
CA GLN A 45 -28.07 12.74 -6.31
C GLN A 45 -29.55 13.08 -6.07
N SER A 46 -29.96 14.31 -6.35
CA SER A 46 -31.33 14.81 -6.19
C SER A 46 -31.56 16.09 -6.98
N ASP A 47 -32.81 16.39 -7.33
CA ASP A 47 -33.17 17.63 -8.03
C ASP A 47 -32.88 18.91 -7.22
N THR A 48 -32.73 18.78 -5.90
CA THR A 48 -32.41 19.87 -4.98
C THR A 48 -30.89 20.03 -4.79
N LEU A 49 -30.38 21.23 -5.01
CA LEU A 49 -29.03 21.63 -4.62
C LEU A 49 -29.00 21.95 -3.12
N SER A 50 -28.08 21.32 -2.38
CA SER A 50 -27.88 21.60 -0.95
C SER A 50 -26.42 21.38 -0.56
N LEU A 51 -25.89 22.29 0.26
CA LEU A 51 -24.61 22.14 0.93
C LEU A 51 -24.81 22.42 2.42
N LYS A 52 -24.56 21.42 3.26
CA LYS A 52 -24.68 21.53 4.70
C LYS A 52 -23.43 21.04 5.39
N ILE A 53 -22.92 21.81 6.35
CA ILE A 53 -21.75 21.46 7.16
C ILE A 53 -22.23 21.17 8.58
N ASN A 54 -22.11 19.92 9.00
CA ASN A 54 -22.39 19.49 10.36
C ASN A 54 -21.09 19.45 11.18
N GLY A 55 -21.09 20.05 12.36
CA GLY A 55 -19.97 20.14 13.30
C GLY A 55 -20.22 21.24 14.34
N GLU A 56 -19.44 21.30 15.42
CA GLU A 56 -19.47 22.44 16.35
C GLU A 56 -19.06 23.73 15.61
N ASP A 57 -19.59 24.89 16.04
CA ASP A 57 -19.44 26.18 15.32
C ASP A 57 -17.97 26.55 14.99
N LYS A 58 -17.05 26.16 15.88
CA LYS A 58 -15.61 26.42 15.72
C LYS A 58 -14.99 25.60 14.58
N ASP A 59 -15.42 24.37 14.40
CA ASP A 59 -14.84 23.44 13.42
C ASP A 59 -15.54 23.54 12.06
N ALA A 60 -16.83 23.91 12.04
CA ALA A 60 -17.56 24.25 10.81
C ALA A 60 -17.02 25.51 10.11
N THR A 61 -16.30 26.38 10.84
CA THR A 61 -15.64 27.59 10.30
C THR A 61 -14.33 27.26 9.56
N ASN A 62 -13.68 26.14 9.87
CA ASN A 62 -12.42 25.73 9.24
C ASN A 62 -12.59 25.04 7.87
N VAL A 63 -13.84 24.74 7.49
CA VAL A 63 -14.17 24.20 6.17
C VAL A 63 -14.43 25.34 5.21
N GLU A 64 -13.56 25.50 4.22
CA GLU A 64 -13.74 26.40 3.09
C GLU A 64 -14.47 25.67 1.96
N THR A 65 -15.51 26.30 1.42
CA THR A 65 -16.31 25.73 0.32
C THR A 65 -16.52 26.79 -0.74
N LYS A 66 -16.21 26.48 -1.99
CA LYS A 66 -16.43 27.39 -3.12
C LYS A 66 -16.81 26.61 -4.38
N VAL A 67 -17.63 27.20 -5.23
CA VAL A 67 -17.92 26.63 -6.56
C VAL A 67 -17.21 27.50 -7.61
N GLU A 68 -16.27 26.91 -8.33
CA GLU A 68 -15.52 27.56 -9.41
C GLU A 68 -15.56 26.67 -10.66
N ASN A 69 -15.95 27.22 -11.81
CA ASN A 69 -16.00 26.50 -13.10
C ASN A 69 -16.78 25.17 -13.05
N GLY A 70 -17.86 25.11 -12.27
CA GLY A 70 -18.67 23.89 -12.10
C GLY A 70 -18.05 22.83 -11.18
N ILE A 71 -16.98 23.18 -10.45
CA ILE A 71 -16.32 22.33 -9.46
C ILE A 71 -16.66 22.86 -8.07
N LEU A 72 -17.28 22.03 -7.23
CA LEU A 72 -17.41 22.28 -5.81
C LEU A 72 -16.10 21.89 -5.11
N ILE A 73 -15.34 22.89 -4.68
CA ILE A 73 -14.09 22.75 -3.94
C ILE A 73 -14.40 22.79 -2.44
N ILE A 74 -13.95 21.77 -1.71
CA ILE A 74 -14.11 21.61 -0.26
C ILE A 74 -12.73 21.42 0.36
N ASP A 75 -12.25 22.42 1.10
CA ASP A 75 -10.94 22.38 1.75
C ASP A 75 -11.09 22.52 3.27
N LEU A 76 -10.45 21.63 4.02
CA LEU A 76 -10.40 21.72 5.49
C LEU A 76 -8.99 22.11 5.93
N LYS A 77 -8.87 23.31 6.50
CA LYS A 77 -7.60 23.80 7.06
C LYS A 77 -7.46 23.35 8.51
N GLY A 78 -6.35 22.67 8.83
CA GLY A 78 -5.99 22.28 10.21
C GLY A 78 -6.05 20.78 10.48
N LYS A 79 -6.20 20.41 11.76
CA LYS A 79 -6.26 19.00 12.19
C LYS A 79 -7.63 18.40 11.90
N GLN A 80 -7.65 17.10 11.62
CA GLN A 80 -8.88 16.34 11.46
C GLN A 80 -9.73 16.41 12.73
N ASP A 81 -10.94 16.94 12.61
CA ASP A 81 -12.00 16.75 13.59
C ASP A 81 -12.98 15.71 13.05
N GLU A 82 -13.20 14.64 13.80
CA GLU A 82 -14.12 13.56 13.44
C GLU A 82 -15.59 14.03 13.34
N ASN A 83 -15.92 15.18 13.94
CA ASN A 83 -17.26 15.73 14.00
C ASN A 83 -17.66 16.56 12.77
N VAL A 84 -16.71 16.88 11.87
CA VAL A 84 -16.99 17.71 10.69
C VAL A 84 -17.40 16.87 9.49
N MET A 85 -18.67 17.00 9.08
CA MET A 85 -19.25 16.32 7.91
C MET A 85 -19.88 17.32 6.95
N VAL A 86 -19.46 17.25 5.68
CA VAL A 86 -20.06 18.02 4.59
C VAL A 86 -21.07 17.13 3.86
N ARG A 87 -22.34 17.55 3.85
CA ARG A 87 -23.41 16.92 3.08
C ARG A 87 -23.69 17.76 1.84
N VAL A 88 -23.65 17.12 0.69
CA VAL A 88 -23.84 17.75 -0.62
C VAL A 88 -24.96 17.02 -1.36
N SER A 89 -25.82 17.76 -2.03
CA SER A 89 -26.77 17.20 -3.00
C SER A 89 -26.83 18.04 -4.27
N GLY A 90 -27.14 17.39 -5.38
CA GLY A 90 -27.30 18.03 -6.68
C GLY A 90 -27.76 17.07 -7.76
N PRO A 91 -28.24 17.58 -8.91
CA PRO A 91 -28.89 16.77 -9.93
C PRO A 91 -27.91 15.90 -10.73
N VAL A 92 -26.67 16.37 -10.92
CA VAL A 92 -25.66 15.72 -11.75
C VAL A 92 -24.32 15.71 -11.01
N LEU A 93 -23.60 14.59 -11.10
CA LEU A 93 -22.21 14.47 -10.67
C LEU A 93 -21.47 13.59 -11.68
N LYS A 94 -20.37 14.12 -12.22
CA LYS A 94 -19.53 13.49 -13.25
C LYS A 94 -18.13 13.17 -12.75
N SER A 95 -17.67 13.81 -11.67
CA SER A 95 -16.32 13.61 -11.16
C SER A 95 -16.22 13.81 -9.66
N VAL A 96 -15.37 13.00 -9.03
CA VAL A 96 -14.91 13.22 -7.67
C VAL A 96 -13.38 13.14 -7.63
N SER A 97 -12.74 14.14 -7.05
CA SER A 97 -11.29 14.23 -6.88
C SER A 97 -10.96 14.43 -5.41
N PHE A 98 -10.05 13.61 -4.88
CA PHE A 98 -9.65 13.63 -3.49
C PHE A 98 -8.14 13.67 -3.33
N SER A 99 -7.68 14.61 -2.52
CA SER A 99 -6.29 14.72 -2.08
C SER A 99 -6.21 14.72 -0.54
N GLY A 100 -5.13 14.15 0.00
CA GLY A 100 -4.96 14.01 1.46
C GLY A 100 -5.79 12.86 2.07
N ALA A 101 -6.34 13.06 3.27
CA ALA A 101 -7.07 12.05 4.05
C ALA A 101 -8.61 12.16 3.94
N ALA A 102 -9.11 12.69 2.82
CA ALA A 102 -10.53 12.94 2.61
C ALA A 102 -11.33 11.63 2.47
N ASN A 103 -12.55 11.60 3.01
CA ASN A 103 -13.47 10.48 2.91
C ASN A 103 -14.71 10.90 2.13
N PHE A 104 -15.09 10.12 1.11
CA PHE A 104 -16.28 10.36 0.32
C PHE A 104 -17.23 9.18 0.36
N LYS A 105 -18.52 9.47 0.48
CA LYS A 105 -19.58 8.46 0.39
C LYS A 105 -20.77 8.94 -0.42
N SER A 106 -21.19 8.19 -1.43
CA SER A 106 -22.52 8.40 -2.03
C SER A 106 -23.62 7.79 -1.16
N LEU A 107 -24.75 8.48 -1.08
CA LEU A 107 -25.99 8.02 -0.47
C LEU A 107 -26.94 7.62 -1.60
N GLY A 108 -26.90 6.34 -1.95
CA GLY A 108 -27.60 5.79 -3.11
C GLY A 108 -26.75 5.75 -4.38
N ALA A 109 -27.37 5.28 -5.46
CA ALA A 109 -26.75 5.20 -6.77
C ALA A 109 -26.62 6.60 -7.40
N VAL A 110 -25.47 6.87 -8.00
CA VAL A 110 -25.22 8.04 -8.84
C VAL A 110 -25.26 7.60 -10.29
N LYS A 111 -26.17 8.20 -11.06
CA LYS A 111 -26.33 7.96 -12.49
C LYS A 111 -25.56 9.00 -13.28
N ALA A 112 -24.70 8.54 -14.18
CA ALA A 112 -23.93 9.40 -15.08
C ALA A 112 -23.64 8.65 -16.38
N ASP A 113 -23.49 9.36 -17.51
CA ASP A 113 -22.99 8.70 -18.72
C ASP A 113 -21.51 8.32 -18.57
N THR A 114 -20.70 9.30 -18.16
CA THR A 114 -19.28 9.15 -17.88
C THR A 114 -18.98 9.64 -16.46
N PHE A 115 -18.20 8.88 -15.69
CA PHE A 115 -17.80 9.23 -14.33
C PHE A 115 -16.29 9.08 -14.08
N TYR A 116 -15.69 10.10 -13.46
CA TYR A 116 -14.27 10.12 -13.12
C TYR A 116 -14.04 10.07 -11.61
N ILE A 117 -13.10 9.23 -11.16
CA ILE A 117 -12.67 9.14 -9.77
C ILE A 117 -11.16 9.37 -9.74
N GLN A 118 -10.70 10.40 -9.04
CA GLN A 118 -9.29 10.62 -8.73
C GLN A 118 -9.07 10.54 -7.23
N ALA A 119 -8.23 9.60 -6.78
CA ALA A 119 -7.90 9.41 -5.37
C ALA A 119 -6.37 9.42 -5.20
N ALA A 120 -5.82 10.61 -4.95
CA ALA A 120 -4.38 10.86 -4.88
C ALA A 120 -3.82 10.88 -3.44
N GLY A 121 -4.58 10.40 -2.45
CA GLY A 121 -4.24 10.48 -1.03
C GLY A 121 -4.41 9.16 -0.25
N ALA A 122 -4.52 9.26 1.07
CA ALA A 122 -4.77 8.15 1.99
C ALA A 122 -6.26 7.96 2.34
N GLY A 123 -7.13 8.74 1.70
CA GLY A 123 -8.57 8.77 1.93
C GLY A 123 -9.34 7.51 1.51
N HIS A 124 -10.63 7.49 1.84
CA HIS A 124 -11.56 6.42 1.45
C HIS A 124 -12.71 6.94 0.59
N VAL A 125 -12.88 6.36 -0.59
CA VAL A 125 -14.01 6.66 -1.48
C VAL A 125 -14.95 5.46 -1.48
N LYS A 126 -16.22 5.66 -1.15
CA LYS A 126 -17.28 4.66 -1.32
C LYS A 126 -18.39 5.22 -2.21
N ILE A 127 -18.61 4.61 -3.36
CA ILE A 127 -19.59 5.11 -4.33
C ILE A 127 -20.37 3.97 -4.97
N ASN A 128 -21.67 4.19 -5.16
CA ASN A 128 -22.54 3.32 -5.94
C ASN A 128 -22.82 4.04 -7.28
N LEU A 129 -22.38 3.44 -8.39
CA LEU A 129 -22.39 4.04 -9.72
C LEU A 129 -23.22 3.20 -10.71
N ASP A 130 -24.05 3.87 -11.49
CA ASP A 130 -24.69 3.34 -12.69
C ASP A 130 -24.28 4.24 -13.86
N ALA A 131 -23.31 3.80 -14.66
CA ALA A 131 -22.72 4.61 -15.71
C ALA A 131 -22.31 3.82 -16.95
N ASN A 132 -22.20 4.47 -18.11
CA ASN A 132 -21.69 3.81 -19.31
C ASN A 132 -20.16 3.64 -19.23
N TYR A 133 -19.45 4.70 -18.86
CA TYR A 133 -18.00 4.70 -18.71
C TYR A 133 -17.55 5.20 -17.34
N VAL A 134 -16.67 4.45 -16.68
CA VAL A 134 -16.04 4.86 -15.42
C VAL A 134 -14.53 4.83 -15.56
N ASN A 135 -13.89 5.94 -15.20
CA ASN A 135 -12.44 6.05 -15.10
C ASN A 135 -12.03 6.26 -13.64
N CYS A 136 -11.19 5.38 -13.11
CA CYS A 136 -10.69 5.47 -11.74
C CYS A 136 -9.16 5.51 -11.72
N ASN A 137 -8.61 6.58 -11.17
CA ASN A 137 -7.17 6.76 -10.99
C ASN A 137 -6.84 6.88 -9.51
N MET A 138 -6.02 5.97 -9.01
CA MET A 138 -5.57 5.92 -7.62
C MET A 138 -4.04 5.97 -7.59
N SER A 139 -3.47 6.95 -6.88
CA SER A 139 -2.02 7.19 -6.87
C SER A 139 -1.40 7.41 -5.48
N GLY A 140 -2.13 7.06 -4.42
CA GLY A 140 -1.69 7.24 -3.02
C GLY A 140 -1.62 5.94 -2.20
N ALA A 141 -2.25 5.97 -1.02
CA ALA A 141 -2.35 4.84 -0.09
C ALA A 141 -3.82 4.64 0.37
N GLY A 142 -4.76 5.07 -0.46
CA GLY A 142 -6.19 5.11 -0.17
C GLY A 142 -6.95 3.85 -0.56
N ASN A 143 -8.21 3.79 -0.12
CA ASN A 143 -9.14 2.71 -0.48
C ASN A 143 -10.32 3.26 -1.28
N THR A 144 -10.61 2.68 -2.45
CA THR A 144 -11.81 3.01 -3.23
C THR A 144 -12.70 1.77 -3.30
N SER A 145 -13.96 1.92 -2.92
CA SER A 145 -15.00 0.90 -3.03
C SER A 145 -16.07 1.37 -4.00
N ILE A 146 -16.26 0.63 -5.08
CA ILE A 146 -17.24 0.92 -6.12
C ILE A 146 -18.25 -0.22 -6.14
N GLU A 147 -19.53 0.13 -6.16
CA GLU A 147 -20.67 -0.77 -6.28
C GLU A 147 -21.53 -0.33 -7.49
N GLY A 148 -22.35 -1.21 -8.05
CA GLY A 148 -23.28 -0.89 -9.13
C GLY A 148 -22.91 -1.54 -10.47
N LYS A 149 -22.97 -0.81 -11.58
CA LYS A 149 -22.71 -1.36 -12.93
C LYS A 149 -22.12 -0.34 -13.91
N ALA A 150 -21.34 -0.84 -14.86
CA ALA A 150 -20.94 -0.06 -16.04
C ALA A 150 -20.68 -0.91 -17.29
N GLU A 151 -20.70 -0.27 -18.47
CA GLU A 151 -20.29 -0.93 -19.71
C GLU A 151 -18.76 -1.07 -19.77
N LEU A 152 -18.03 0.05 -19.56
CA LEU A 152 -16.58 0.11 -19.59
C LEU A 152 -16.02 0.69 -18.28
N PHE A 153 -15.03 0.01 -17.71
CA PHE A 153 -14.31 0.47 -16.53
C PHE A 153 -12.80 0.48 -16.75
N ASP A 154 -12.21 1.67 -16.73
CA ASP A 154 -10.78 1.88 -16.83
C ASP A 154 -10.22 2.25 -15.44
N ALA A 155 -9.25 1.48 -14.96
CA ALA A 155 -8.67 1.65 -13.64
C ALA A 155 -7.14 1.68 -13.67
N VAL A 156 -6.56 2.72 -13.07
CA VAL A 156 -5.13 2.79 -12.75
C VAL A 156 -5.00 2.76 -11.23
N VAL A 157 -4.36 1.72 -10.69
CA VAL A 157 -4.21 1.50 -9.26
C VAL A 157 -2.71 1.44 -8.90
N ALA A 158 -2.17 2.59 -8.53
CA ALA A 158 -0.76 2.77 -8.19
C ALA A 158 -0.53 3.05 -6.69
N GLY A 159 0.73 3.00 -6.27
CA GLY A 159 1.14 3.26 -4.89
C GLY A 159 0.82 2.08 -3.96
N ALA A 160 0.29 2.38 -2.76
CA ALA A 160 -0.16 1.40 -1.77
C ALA A 160 -1.70 1.39 -1.66
N SER A 161 -2.36 1.51 -2.82
CA SER A 161 -3.81 1.69 -2.92
C SER A 161 -4.58 0.38 -3.01
N THR A 162 -5.83 0.35 -2.52
CA THR A 162 -6.75 -0.79 -2.71
C THR A 162 -8.04 -0.39 -3.42
N LEU A 163 -8.33 -1.03 -4.55
CA LEU A 163 -9.61 -0.95 -5.25
C LEU A 163 -10.49 -2.17 -4.92
N ARG A 164 -11.70 -1.94 -4.41
CA ARG A 164 -12.72 -2.94 -4.10
C ARG A 164 -13.94 -2.73 -5.01
N ALA A 165 -14.06 -3.54 -6.04
CA ALA A 165 -15.07 -3.42 -7.09
C ALA A 165 -15.63 -4.82 -7.49
N TYR A 166 -15.77 -5.74 -6.53
CA TYR A 166 -16.45 -7.02 -6.80
C TYR A 166 -17.96 -6.86 -6.99
N ASP A 167 -18.54 -5.84 -6.38
CA ASP A 167 -19.97 -5.53 -6.46
C ASP A 167 -20.25 -4.46 -7.54
N PHE A 168 -19.26 -4.20 -8.40
CA PHE A 168 -19.37 -3.31 -9.56
C PHE A 168 -19.28 -4.15 -10.82
N ILE A 169 -20.44 -4.42 -11.43
CA ILE A 169 -20.56 -5.35 -12.54
C ILE A 169 -20.21 -4.63 -13.84
N CYS A 170 -19.11 -5.02 -14.47
CA CYS A 170 -18.66 -4.43 -15.72
C CYS A 170 -18.68 -5.43 -16.89
N ASN A 171 -18.99 -4.96 -18.09
CA ASN A 171 -18.84 -5.77 -19.31
C ASN A 171 -17.38 -5.78 -19.78
N LYS A 172 -16.73 -4.61 -19.82
CA LYS A 172 -15.33 -4.45 -20.21
C LYS A 172 -14.52 -3.79 -19.09
N VAL A 173 -13.35 -4.31 -18.80
CA VAL A 173 -12.43 -3.72 -17.82
C VAL A 173 -11.02 -3.61 -18.39
N ASN A 174 -10.44 -2.42 -18.34
CA ASN A 174 -9.01 -2.20 -18.51
C ASN A 174 -8.40 -1.80 -17.18
N ILE A 175 -7.43 -2.55 -16.68
CA ILE A 175 -6.82 -2.28 -15.38
C ILE A 175 -5.30 -2.35 -15.43
N ASP A 176 -4.65 -1.31 -14.90
CA ASP A 176 -3.20 -1.28 -14.65
C ASP A 176 -2.95 -1.13 -13.14
N ALA A 177 -2.37 -2.14 -12.52
CA ALA A 177 -2.01 -2.16 -11.11
C ALA A 177 -0.50 -2.17 -10.94
N SER A 178 0.05 -1.13 -10.29
CA SER A 178 1.49 -0.99 -10.05
C SER A 178 1.81 -0.64 -8.59
N GLY A 179 3.07 -0.86 -8.17
CA GLY A 179 3.50 -0.61 -6.79
C GLY A 179 3.15 -1.76 -5.85
N ALA A 180 2.56 -1.48 -4.69
CA ALA A 180 2.08 -2.46 -3.70
C ALA A 180 0.54 -2.44 -3.63
N SER A 181 -0.11 -2.31 -4.78
CA SER A 181 -1.55 -2.10 -4.88
C SER A 181 -2.35 -3.41 -4.95
N THR A 182 -3.62 -3.36 -4.56
CA THR A 182 -4.56 -4.48 -4.72
C THR A 182 -5.82 -4.03 -5.45
N ALA A 183 -6.22 -4.76 -6.49
CA ALA A 183 -7.48 -4.54 -7.19
C ALA A 183 -8.36 -5.79 -7.14
N LYS A 184 -9.63 -5.61 -6.82
CA LYS A 184 -10.66 -6.65 -6.82
C LYS A 184 -11.76 -6.19 -7.78
N ILE A 185 -11.94 -6.88 -8.90
CA ILE A 185 -12.85 -6.45 -9.98
C ILE A 185 -13.80 -7.57 -10.39
N PHE A 186 -14.94 -7.20 -10.97
CA PHE A 186 -15.90 -8.12 -11.58
C PHE A 186 -16.08 -7.77 -13.06
N VAL A 187 -15.94 -8.76 -13.96
CA VAL A 187 -16.00 -8.55 -15.41
C VAL A 187 -16.67 -9.72 -16.14
N ASN A 188 -17.55 -9.42 -17.09
CA ASN A 188 -18.34 -10.42 -17.84
C ASN A 188 -17.88 -10.71 -19.27
N ASN A 189 -17.31 -9.74 -20.01
CA ASN A 189 -16.99 -9.96 -21.43
C ASN A 189 -15.49 -9.89 -21.72
N SER A 190 -14.88 -8.70 -21.59
CA SER A 190 -13.49 -8.46 -21.99
C SER A 190 -12.68 -7.85 -20.86
N LEU A 191 -11.49 -8.39 -20.62
CA LEU A 191 -10.55 -7.95 -19.60
C LEU A 191 -9.17 -7.72 -20.21
N ASN A 192 -8.62 -6.53 -20.00
CA ASN A 192 -7.21 -6.23 -20.18
C ASN A 192 -6.60 -5.88 -18.82
N ALA A 193 -5.71 -6.72 -18.29
CA ALA A 193 -5.13 -6.56 -16.97
C ALA A 193 -3.59 -6.52 -17.02
N LYS A 194 -3.01 -5.45 -16.49
CA LYS A 194 -1.56 -5.29 -16.35
C LYS A 194 -1.21 -5.18 -14.87
N ALA A 195 -0.29 -6.02 -14.39
CA ALA A 195 0.15 -6.03 -13.01
C ALA A 195 1.68 -5.96 -12.90
N SER A 196 2.20 -4.93 -12.22
CA SER A 196 3.63 -4.72 -12.04
C SER A 196 4.00 -4.39 -10.59
N GLY A 197 5.25 -4.67 -10.19
CA GLY A 197 5.67 -4.49 -8.80
C GLY A 197 5.17 -5.64 -7.92
N ALA A 198 4.71 -5.32 -6.70
CA ALA A 198 4.09 -6.26 -5.75
C ALA A 198 2.55 -6.21 -5.81
N SER A 199 1.98 -5.83 -6.97
CA SER A 199 0.54 -5.63 -7.10
C SER A 199 -0.23 -6.94 -7.26
N THR A 200 -1.49 -6.95 -6.82
CA THR A 200 -2.40 -8.10 -6.94
C THR A 200 -3.72 -7.69 -7.58
N ILE A 201 -4.11 -8.38 -8.66
CA ILE A 201 -5.42 -8.22 -9.30
C ILE A 201 -6.22 -9.52 -9.11
N LYS A 202 -7.39 -9.42 -8.48
CA LYS A 202 -8.33 -10.53 -8.30
C LYS A 202 -9.59 -10.29 -9.12
N ILE A 203 -9.96 -11.29 -9.89
CA ILE A 203 -11.02 -11.18 -10.90
C ILE A 203 -12.16 -12.13 -10.56
N LYS A 204 -13.38 -11.59 -10.49
CA LYS A 204 -14.64 -12.34 -10.52
C LYS A 204 -15.34 -12.13 -11.86
N GLY A 205 -16.35 -12.95 -12.14
CA GLY A 205 -17.16 -12.88 -13.35
C GLY A 205 -16.66 -13.80 -14.44
N ASP A 206 -17.40 -13.82 -15.55
CA ASP A 206 -17.19 -14.75 -16.65
C ASP A 206 -16.59 -14.13 -17.92
N ALA A 207 -15.53 -13.33 -17.78
CA ALA A 207 -14.82 -12.76 -18.93
C ALA A 207 -14.37 -13.84 -19.92
N LYS A 208 -14.72 -13.62 -21.19
CA LYS A 208 -14.47 -14.52 -22.33
C LYS A 208 -13.19 -14.15 -23.06
N ASP A 209 -12.94 -12.85 -23.19
CA ASP A 209 -11.75 -12.28 -23.82
C ASP A 209 -10.82 -11.73 -22.73
N ILE A 210 -9.64 -12.33 -22.56
CA ILE A 210 -8.71 -11.99 -21.47
C ILE A 210 -7.30 -11.79 -22.03
N SER A 211 -6.81 -10.57 -21.87
CA SER A 211 -5.39 -10.22 -21.97
C SER A 211 -4.86 -9.92 -20.57
N ALA A 212 -3.83 -10.63 -20.13
CA ALA A 212 -3.24 -10.45 -18.80
C ALA A 212 -1.71 -10.48 -18.85
N GLU A 213 -1.08 -9.40 -18.40
CA GLU A 213 0.37 -9.24 -18.34
C GLU A 213 0.79 -9.00 -16.88
N SER A 214 1.71 -9.81 -16.35
CA SER A 214 2.21 -9.65 -14.98
C SER A 214 3.73 -9.74 -14.89
N THR A 215 4.36 -8.88 -14.10
CA THR A 215 5.79 -9.05 -13.72
C THR A 215 5.96 -10.13 -12.66
N SER A 216 7.17 -10.67 -12.47
CA SER A 216 7.43 -11.83 -11.59
C SER A 216 7.02 -11.68 -10.12
N ALA A 217 6.83 -10.45 -9.63
CA ALA A 217 6.42 -10.17 -8.25
C ALA A 217 4.93 -9.77 -8.12
N ALA A 218 4.20 -9.72 -9.23
CA ALA A 218 2.79 -9.38 -9.27
C ALA A 218 1.93 -10.63 -9.45
N SER A 219 0.66 -10.57 -9.01
CA SER A 219 -0.28 -11.69 -9.10
C SER A 219 -1.57 -11.27 -9.78
N ILE A 220 -2.00 -12.02 -10.80
CA ILE A 220 -3.32 -11.90 -11.39
C ILE A 220 -4.03 -13.24 -11.17
N THR A 221 -5.15 -13.24 -10.45
CA THR A 221 -5.89 -14.45 -10.08
C THR A 221 -7.36 -14.33 -10.43
N ARG A 222 -7.90 -15.33 -11.12
CA ARG A 222 -9.34 -15.47 -11.37
C ARG A 222 -9.98 -16.38 -10.32
N ILE A 223 -11.12 -15.98 -9.78
CA ILE A 223 -11.92 -16.76 -8.84
C ILE A 223 -13.01 -17.49 -9.64
N VAL A 224 -12.97 -18.82 -9.66
CA VAL A 224 -13.95 -19.66 -10.36
C VAL A 224 -14.93 -20.25 -9.34
N ASN A 225 -16.22 -19.97 -9.50
CA ASN A 225 -17.27 -20.63 -8.73
C ASN A 225 -17.70 -21.91 -9.45
N ASN A 226 -17.29 -23.09 -8.99
CA ASN A 226 -17.87 -24.35 -9.46
C ASN A 226 -19.17 -24.61 -8.71
N GLY A 227 -20.28 -24.72 -9.45
CA GLY A 227 -21.58 -25.07 -8.92
C GLY A 227 -21.61 -26.51 -8.44
N ASP A 228 -21.39 -26.70 -7.14
CA ASP A 228 -22.20 -27.57 -6.28
C ASP A 228 -21.77 -27.37 -4.83
N SER A 229 -22.74 -27.44 -3.92
CA SER A 229 -22.66 -27.36 -2.46
C SER A 229 -22.52 -25.96 -1.80
N LYS A 230 -23.68 -25.53 -1.28
CA LYS A 230 -23.94 -24.76 -0.06
C LYS A 230 -22.86 -23.76 0.41
N ALA A 231 -23.31 -22.50 0.41
CA ALA A 231 -22.78 -21.36 1.14
C ALA A 231 -21.93 -21.72 2.39
N GLY A 232 -20.67 -21.28 2.35
CA GLY A 232 -19.85 -21.00 3.53
C GLY A 232 -18.77 -22.02 3.85
N SER A 233 -17.62 -21.95 3.18
CA SER A 233 -16.27 -22.11 3.76
C SER A 233 -15.23 -22.09 2.63
N ASP A 234 -14.31 -21.13 2.67
CA ASP A 234 -13.22 -21.01 1.69
C ASP A 234 -12.27 -22.22 1.82
N SER A 235 -12.18 -23.07 0.80
CA SER A 235 -11.12 -24.07 0.71
C SER A 235 -10.13 -23.70 -0.40
N THR A 236 -8.85 -23.67 -0.05
CA THR A 236 -7.77 -23.45 -1.02
C THR A 236 -7.24 -24.80 -1.48
N THR A 237 -7.28 -25.05 -2.78
CA THR A 237 -6.70 -26.26 -3.38
C THR A 237 -5.37 -25.89 -4.05
N ILE A 238 -4.27 -26.53 -3.61
CA ILE A 238 -2.96 -26.40 -4.25
C ILE A 238 -2.58 -27.77 -4.83
N ARG A 239 -2.12 -27.79 -6.09
CA ARG A 239 -1.51 -28.96 -6.71
C ARG A 239 0.01 -28.82 -6.68
N TRP A 240 0.68 -29.77 -6.05
CA TRP A 240 2.15 -29.86 -6.07
C TRP A 240 2.60 -31.30 -6.33
N LYS A 241 3.46 -31.50 -7.33
CA LYS A 241 4.02 -32.80 -7.73
C LYS A 241 2.99 -33.95 -7.82
N GLY A 242 1.88 -33.70 -8.51
CA GLY A 242 0.86 -34.72 -8.76
C GLY A 242 -0.01 -35.09 -7.54
N LYS A 243 0.21 -34.50 -6.37
CA LYS A 243 -0.65 -34.67 -5.19
C LYS A 243 -1.54 -33.44 -4.98
N LYS A 244 -2.81 -33.71 -4.68
CA LYS A 244 -3.82 -32.70 -4.34
C LYS A 244 -3.78 -32.47 -2.84
N VAL A 245 -3.37 -31.27 -2.41
CA VAL A 245 -3.46 -30.87 -1.00
C VAL A 245 -4.67 -29.97 -0.85
N ILE A 246 -5.63 -30.43 -0.05
CA ILE A 246 -6.87 -29.71 0.25
C ILE A 246 -6.69 -29.15 1.66
N ILE A 247 -6.59 -27.82 1.77
CA ILE A 247 -6.61 -27.14 3.07
C ILE A 247 -8.09 -26.86 3.36
N VAL A 248 -8.66 -27.67 4.24
CA VAL A 248 -10.01 -27.48 4.77
C VAL A 248 -9.87 -26.82 6.13
N GLU A 249 -10.43 -25.62 6.27
CA GLU A 249 -10.55 -24.97 7.57
C GLU A 249 -11.61 -25.74 8.37
N GLY A 250 -11.14 -26.54 9.35
CA GLY A 250 -12.01 -27.34 10.19
C GLY A 250 -12.70 -26.47 11.24
N ASP A 251 -14.01 -26.33 11.12
CA ASP A 251 -14.86 -25.64 12.09
C ASP A 251 -14.90 -26.45 13.40
N LYS A 252 -14.22 -25.95 14.43
CA LYS A 252 -14.52 -26.26 15.83
C LYS A 252 -14.46 -25.00 16.68
N ASP A 253 -15.62 -24.68 17.22
CA ASP A 253 -15.92 -23.73 18.27
C ASP A 253 -15.65 -22.26 17.96
N LYS A 254 -16.76 -21.50 17.94
CA LYS A 254 -16.86 -20.05 17.83
C LYS A 254 -16.05 -19.32 18.91
N LYS A 255 -14.72 -19.29 18.76
CA LYS A 255 -13.94 -18.10 19.09
C LYS A 255 -13.91 -17.28 17.81
N LYS A 256 -14.52 -16.10 17.85
CA LYS A 256 -14.39 -15.09 16.80
C LYS A 256 -12.91 -14.96 16.46
N MET A 257 -12.47 -15.47 15.30
CA MET A 257 -11.23 -14.99 14.69
C MET A 257 -11.51 -13.58 14.22
N LYS A 258 -11.37 -12.63 15.15
CA LYS A 258 -11.10 -11.25 14.81
C LYS A 258 -9.75 -11.27 14.13
N ILE A 259 -9.71 -11.14 12.81
CA ILE A 259 -8.58 -10.43 12.17
C ILE A 259 -8.82 -8.95 12.49
N GLY A 260 -8.61 -8.60 13.75
CA GLY A 260 -8.55 -7.22 14.17
C GLY A 260 -7.17 -6.72 13.83
N MET A 261 -7.05 -5.83 12.84
CA MET A 261 -6.12 -4.71 12.98
C MET A 261 -6.77 -3.75 13.98
N ASP A 262 -6.85 -4.20 15.23
CA ASP A 262 -7.27 -3.41 16.38
C ASP A 262 -6.00 -2.81 16.94
N GLY A 263 -5.63 -1.60 16.49
CA GLY A 263 -4.48 -0.82 16.96
C GLY A 263 -3.28 -1.66 17.41
N SER A 264 -2.75 -2.53 16.53
CA SER A 264 -1.84 -3.58 16.97
C SER A 264 -0.50 -3.03 17.44
N TRP A 265 0.01 -3.69 18.47
CA TRP A 265 1.21 -3.38 19.25
C TRP A 265 2.51 -3.70 18.52
N ASP A 266 2.52 -3.54 17.20
CA ASP A 266 3.56 -4.13 16.37
C ASP A 266 4.54 -3.06 15.92
N HIS A 267 5.69 -2.96 16.56
CA HIS A 267 6.73 -2.00 16.17
C HIS A 267 7.75 -2.58 15.17
N TRP A 268 7.69 -3.88 14.86
CA TRP A 268 8.57 -4.58 13.92
C TRP A 268 7.91 -4.91 12.58
N ALA A 269 6.64 -5.34 12.57
CA ALA A 269 5.86 -5.48 11.34
C ALA A 269 5.69 -4.11 10.66
N GLY A 270 5.63 -4.10 9.32
CA GLY A 270 5.45 -2.87 8.54
C GLY A 270 6.55 -2.63 7.51
N PHE A 271 6.65 -1.39 7.05
CA PHE A 271 7.55 -0.97 5.99
C PHE A 271 8.78 -0.27 6.56
N SER A 272 9.96 -0.69 6.12
CA SER A 272 11.23 -0.08 6.51
C SER A 272 12.01 0.38 5.27
N LEU A 273 12.64 1.54 5.39
CA LEU A 273 13.55 2.10 4.40
C LEU A 273 14.87 2.46 5.08
N GLY A 274 15.99 2.10 4.47
CA GLY A 274 17.30 2.40 5.02
C GLY A 274 18.39 2.54 3.98
N VAL A 275 19.59 2.79 4.46
CA VAL A 275 20.83 2.79 3.69
C VAL A 275 21.63 1.55 4.06
N ASN A 276 22.10 0.84 3.04
CA ASN A 276 22.98 -0.32 3.20
C ASN A 276 24.45 0.10 3.10
N GLY A 277 25.28 -0.58 3.86
CA GLY A 277 26.72 -0.43 3.81
C GLY A 277 27.48 -1.73 4.00
N LEU A 278 28.80 -1.66 3.82
CA LEU A 278 29.73 -2.76 4.03
C LEU A 278 30.88 -2.27 4.90
N LEU A 279 31.27 -3.08 5.87
CA LEU A 279 32.40 -2.84 6.73
C LEU A 279 33.47 -3.90 6.51
N THR A 280 34.72 -3.48 6.50
CA THR A 280 35.86 -4.41 6.64
C THR A 280 35.89 -4.97 8.06
N PRO A 281 36.67 -6.04 8.33
CA PRO A 281 36.79 -6.59 9.68
C PRO A 281 37.33 -5.57 10.70
N GLY A 282 38.06 -4.56 10.24
CA GLY A 282 38.54 -3.43 11.05
C GLY A 282 37.51 -2.30 11.25
N GLY A 283 36.28 -2.44 10.75
CA GLY A 283 35.21 -1.45 10.89
C GLY A 283 35.32 -0.26 9.93
N SER A 284 36.12 -0.35 8.86
CA SER A 284 36.21 0.70 7.84
C SER A 284 35.10 0.56 6.80
N THR A 285 34.51 1.68 6.39
CA THR A 285 33.56 1.78 5.27
C THR A 285 34.24 1.94 3.90
N SER A 286 35.56 2.13 3.89
CA SER A 286 36.39 2.16 2.69
C SER A 286 37.21 0.87 2.57
N MET A 287 37.17 0.27 1.39
CA MET A 287 37.82 -1.00 1.11
C MET A 287 39.32 -0.83 0.86
N ASP A 288 40.10 -1.80 1.34
CA ASP A 288 41.52 -1.93 1.01
C ASP A 288 41.73 -2.08 -0.50
N LYS A 289 42.95 -1.80 -0.97
CA LYS A 289 43.29 -1.79 -2.41
C LYS A 289 42.86 -3.07 -3.14
N ALA A 290 42.97 -4.23 -2.48
CA ALA A 290 42.59 -5.53 -3.05
C ALA A 290 41.06 -5.69 -3.26
N PHE A 291 40.24 -4.96 -2.50
CA PHE A 291 38.77 -5.08 -2.50
C PHE A 291 38.05 -3.78 -2.86
N LYS A 292 38.79 -2.79 -3.39
CA LYS A 292 38.29 -1.53 -3.95
C LYS A 292 37.06 -1.70 -4.84
N TYR A 293 36.95 -2.83 -5.55
CA TYR A 293 35.82 -3.13 -6.42
C TYR A 293 34.47 -3.25 -5.68
N MET A 294 34.48 -3.39 -4.35
CA MET A 294 33.30 -3.41 -3.46
C MET A 294 33.02 -2.07 -2.76
N ASP A 295 33.79 -1.00 -3.02
CA ASP A 295 33.46 0.34 -2.50
C ASP A 295 32.05 0.74 -2.95
N LEU A 296 31.31 1.39 -2.05
CA LEU A 296 29.90 1.69 -2.24
C LEU A 296 29.63 3.18 -2.34
N ASN A 297 28.72 3.52 -3.24
CA ASN A 297 28.03 4.78 -3.20
C ASN A 297 26.87 4.68 -2.20
N TYR A 298 27.11 5.10 -0.95
CA TYR A 298 26.15 4.97 0.15
C TYR A 298 24.84 5.71 -0.12
N SER A 299 24.88 6.89 -0.75
CA SER A 299 23.67 7.68 -1.06
C SER A 299 22.68 6.96 -1.99
N ARG A 300 23.15 5.97 -2.74
CA ARG A 300 22.37 5.17 -3.70
C ARG A 300 22.24 3.70 -3.30
N SER A 301 22.82 3.32 -2.16
CA SER A 301 22.78 1.96 -1.61
C SER A 301 21.59 1.81 -0.66
N ILE A 302 20.45 1.42 -1.20
CA ILE A 302 19.15 1.47 -0.51
C ILE A 302 18.77 0.09 0.04
N ASN A 303 18.17 0.08 1.23
CA ASN A 303 17.54 -1.05 1.88
C ASN A 303 16.02 -0.85 1.92
N ILE A 304 15.26 -1.89 1.57
CA ILE A 304 13.81 -1.90 1.75
C ILE A 304 13.45 -3.18 2.50
N GLN A 305 12.66 -3.08 3.57
CA GLN A 305 12.14 -4.24 4.28
C GLN A 305 10.62 -4.17 4.36
N LEU A 306 9.98 -5.32 4.16
CA LEU A 306 8.56 -5.51 4.39
C LEU A 306 8.38 -6.67 5.35
N ASN A 307 8.00 -6.35 6.58
CA ASN A 307 7.78 -7.30 7.65
C ASN A 307 6.29 -7.60 7.74
N PHE A 308 5.88 -8.78 7.26
CA PHE A 308 4.48 -9.12 7.01
C PHE A 308 3.73 -9.56 8.27
N PHE A 309 4.47 -10.14 9.22
CA PHE A 309 3.88 -10.76 10.39
C PHE A 309 4.79 -10.54 11.60
N GLN A 310 4.18 -10.18 12.73
CA GLN A 310 4.83 -10.09 14.02
C GLN A 310 4.01 -10.88 15.04
N HIS A 311 4.71 -11.53 15.96
CA HIS A 311 4.13 -12.20 17.12
C HIS A 311 4.86 -11.77 18.38
N ASN A 312 4.09 -11.32 19.37
CA ASN A 312 4.59 -10.81 20.64
C ASN A 312 4.29 -11.80 21.76
N PHE A 313 5.34 -12.43 22.30
CA PHE A 313 5.27 -13.17 23.55
C PHE A 313 5.45 -12.19 24.71
N HIS A 314 4.34 -11.88 25.38
CA HIS A 314 4.28 -10.93 26.49
C HIS A 314 4.98 -11.52 27.72
N LEU A 315 6.22 -11.12 27.98
CA LEU A 315 7.01 -11.60 29.14
C LEU A 315 6.58 -10.89 30.43
N TYR A 316 6.31 -9.59 30.35
CA TYR A 316 5.74 -8.83 31.47
C TYR A 316 4.70 -7.82 30.97
N LYS A 317 3.43 -8.23 31.02
CA LYS A 317 2.31 -7.44 30.48
C LYS A 317 2.68 -6.99 29.05
N ASN A 318 2.44 -5.72 28.70
CA ASN A 318 2.85 -5.17 27.40
C ASN A 318 4.14 -4.34 27.47
N TYR A 319 4.79 -4.30 28.65
CA TYR A 319 6.00 -3.51 28.85
C TYR A 319 7.25 -4.24 28.35
N VAL A 320 7.25 -5.57 28.40
CA VAL A 320 8.37 -6.39 27.94
C VAL A 320 7.84 -7.52 27.08
N ASN A 321 8.25 -7.55 25.81
CA ASN A 321 7.81 -8.54 24.83
C ASN A 321 9.03 -9.24 24.23
N LEU A 322 8.92 -10.55 24.02
CA LEU A 322 9.78 -11.26 23.08
C LEU A 322 9.06 -11.28 21.72
N VAL A 323 9.69 -10.66 20.73
CA VAL A 323 9.13 -10.43 19.40
C VAL A 323 9.74 -11.40 18.41
N THR A 324 8.89 -12.11 17.68
CA THR A 324 9.27 -12.86 16.49
C THR A 324 8.36 -12.51 15.31
N GLY A 325 8.64 -13.03 14.12
CA GLY A 325 7.90 -12.63 12.92
C GLY A 325 8.47 -13.18 11.63
N PHE A 326 7.98 -12.64 10.52
CA PHE A 326 8.46 -12.97 9.19
C PHE A 326 8.46 -11.73 8.29
N GLY A 327 9.53 -11.55 7.54
CA GLY A 327 9.70 -10.43 6.62
C GLY A 327 10.56 -10.77 5.42
N ILE A 328 10.60 -9.82 4.50
CA ILE A 328 11.50 -9.83 3.33
C ILE A 328 12.31 -8.54 3.32
N GLU A 329 13.58 -8.66 2.95
CA GLU A 329 14.51 -7.55 2.82
C GLU A 329 15.10 -7.56 1.40
N TRP A 330 15.05 -6.41 0.74
CA TRP A 330 15.72 -6.16 -0.53
C TRP A 330 16.92 -5.25 -0.29
N ARG A 331 18.11 -5.79 -0.55
CA ARG A 331 19.37 -5.05 -0.47
C ARG A 331 19.80 -4.60 -1.85
N ARG A 332 20.22 -3.34 -1.93
CA ARG A 332 20.79 -2.75 -3.14
C ARG A 332 22.08 -2.05 -2.75
N TYR A 333 23.19 -2.60 -3.20
CA TYR A 333 24.53 -2.02 -3.07
C TYR A 333 24.89 -1.37 -4.41
N MET A 334 25.02 -0.04 -4.42
CA MET A 334 25.52 0.67 -5.59
C MET A 334 27.04 0.69 -5.50
N LEU A 335 27.70 -0.04 -6.40
CA LEU A 335 29.15 -0.06 -6.49
C LEU A 335 29.64 1.30 -7.01
N ASP A 336 30.58 1.91 -6.30
CA ASP A 336 31.12 3.23 -6.63
C ASP A 336 32.06 3.16 -7.83
N ASN A 337 32.84 2.08 -7.90
CA ASN A 337 33.74 1.80 -9.01
C ASN A 337 33.00 1.18 -10.20
N LYS A 338 33.62 1.29 -11.39
CA LYS A 338 33.19 0.66 -12.66
C LYS A 338 33.42 -0.87 -12.64
N THR A 339 32.96 -1.51 -11.58
CA THR A 339 33.20 -2.91 -11.26
C THR A 339 32.28 -3.83 -12.05
N THR A 340 32.83 -4.89 -12.63
CA THR A 340 32.08 -6.09 -13.00
C THR A 340 32.46 -7.24 -12.08
N LEU A 341 31.50 -7.73 -11.29
CA LEU A 341 31.70 -8.88 -10.42
C LEU A 341 31.69 -10.18 -11.23
N ASN A 342 32.62 -11.07 -10.93
CA ASN A 342 32.71 -12.40 -11.51
C ASN A 342 32.28 -13.46 -10.48
N PRO A 343 31.16 -14.17 -10.73
CA PRO A 343 30.72 -15.28 -9.90
C PRO A 343 31.15 -16.66 -10.41
N ASP A 344 31.77 -16.77 -11.59
CA ASP A 344 32.14 -18.07 -12.20
C ASP A 344 33.37 -18.73 -11.52
N SER A 345 33.68 -18.32 -10.30
CA SER A 345 34.89 -18.64 -9.54
C SER A 345 34.50 -19.05 -8.13
N SER A 346 35.27 -19.95 -7.53
CA SER A 346 35.14 -20.30 -6.11
C SER A 346 35.38 -19.12 -5.16
N PHE A 347 35.93 -18.01 -5.68
CA PHE A 347 36.07 -16.74 -4.99
C PHE A 347 35.41 -15.61 -5.79
N THR A 348 34.52 -14.83 -5.18
CA THR A 348 33.90 -13.66 -5.81
C THR A 348 34.87 -12.49 -5.83
N TYR A 349 35.27 -12.07 -7.03
CA TYR A 349 36.10 -10.89 -7.25
C TYR A 349 35.48 -9.96 -8.28
N GLY A 350 35.97 -8.72 -8.35
CA GLY A 350 35.52 -7.72 -9.31
C GLY A 350 36.67 -7.18 -10.16
N ILE A 351 36.38 -6.92 -11.43
CA ILE A 351 37.28 -6.22 -12.35
C ILE A 351 36.78 -4.78 -12.46
N ILE A 352 37.65 -3.81 -12.17
CA ILE A 352 37.35 -2.40 -12.37
C ILE A 352 37.75 -2.02 -13.79
N ASP A 353 36.79 -1.53 -14.57
CA ASP A 353 37.04 -1.04 -15.92
C ASP A 353 37.76 0.32 -15.90
N SER A 354 39.03 0.32 -16.29
CA SER A 354 39.87 1.51 -16.42
C SER A 354 39.97 2.03 -17.86
N THR A 355 39.30 1.40 -18.82
CA THR A 355 39.42 1.73 -20.26
C THR A 355 38.69 3.02 -20.64
N ASN A 356 37.76 3.46 -19.80
CA ASN A 356 36.87 4.60 -20.05
C ASN A 356 36.03 4.50 -21.34
N ASN A 357 35.92 3.31 -21.91
CA ASN A 357 35.06 3.06 -23.07
C ASN A 357 33.56 3.12 -22.74
N PHE A 358 33.22 2.89 -21.46
CA PHE A 358 31.85 2.92 -20.96
C PHE A 358 31.70 3.86 -19.76
N SER A 359 30.57 4.56 -19.69
CA SER A 359 30.05 5.16 -18.46
C SER A 359 29.12 4.15 -17.76
N TYR A 360 29.09 4.18 -16.43
CA TYR A 360 28.30 3.25 -15.62
C TYR A 360 27.20 4.03 -14.89
N ASN A 361 26.06 4.22 -15.53
CA ASN A 361 24.92 4.97 -14.97
C ASN A 361 24.31 4.25 -13.75
N LYS A 362 24.29 2.91 -13.78
CA LYS A 362 23.93 2.05 -12.66
C LYS A 362 24.90 0.88 -12.59
N ASN A 363 25.43 0.60 -11.41
CA ASN A 363 26.21 -0.59 -11.12
C ASN A 363 25.77 -1.17 -9.79
N LEU A 364 24.79 -2.06 -9.82
CA LEU A 364 24.08 -2.53 -8.63
C LEU A 364 24.38 -4.00 -8.38
N PHE A 365 24.79 -4.31 -7.15
CA PHE A 365 24.72 -5.65 -6.58
C PHE A 365 23.49 -5.75 -5.67
N LYS A 366 22.64 -6.75 -5.87
CA LYS A 366 21.34 -6.86 -5.21
C LYS A 366 21.15 -8.23 -4.62
N SER A 367 20.53 -8.29 -3.44
CA SER A 367 20.07 -9.54 -2.86
C SER A 367 18.66 -9.39 -2.27
N THR A 368 17.95 -10.52 -2.19
CA THR A 368 16.64 -10.64 -1.56
C THR A 368 16.75 -11.68 -0.45
N MET A 369 16.39 -11.29 0.76
CA MET A 369 16.53 -12.09 1.98
C MET A 369 15.15 -12.27 2.61
N LEU A 370 14.80 -13.47 3.02
CA LEU A 370 13.74 -13.68 4.01
C LEU A 370 14.34 -13.50 5.40
N GLN A 371 13.57 -12.97 6.36
CA GLN A 371 14.07 -12.71 7.69
C GLN A 371 13.08 -13.07 8.80
N VAL A 372 13.62 -13.59 9.90
CA VAL A 372 12.90 -13.98 11.11
C VAL A 372 13.60 -13.32 12.31
N PRO A 373 12.92 -12.40 13.01
CA PRO A 373 13.48 -11.71 14.17
C PRO A 373 13.31 -12.55 15.44
N LEU A 374 14.21 -12.30 16.39
CA LEU A 374 14.09 -12.66 17.79
C LEU A 374 14.59 -11.46 18.60
N LEU A 375 13.65 -10.60 19.00
CA LEU A 375 13.95 -9.32 19.65
C LEU A 375 13.34 -9.26 21.04
N LEU A 376 14.05 -8.66 21.98
CA LEU A 376 13.50 -8.22 23.24
C LEU A 376 13.06 -6.76 23.09
N GLU A 377 11.79 -6.50 23.27
CA GLU A 377 11.17 -5.19 23.15
C GLU A 377 10.72 -4.67 24.51
N PHE A 378 11.01 -3.40 24.77
CA PHE A 378 10.61 -2.66 25.95
C PHE A 378 9.72 -1.49 25.56
N ASN A 379 8.55 -1.38 26.18
CA ASN A 379 7.57 -0.32 25.94
C ASN A 379 7.38 0.51 27.20
N THR A 380 7.17 1.82 27.08
CA THR A 380 6.92 2.70 28.23
C THR A 380 5.44 2.79 28.61
N SER A 381 4.53 2.43 27.70
CA SER A 381 3.09 2.58 27.89
C SER A 381 2.30 1.34 27.48
N LYS A 382 1.13 1.17 28.10
CA LYS A 382 0.09 0.21 27.68
C LYS A 382 -0.91 0.78 26.66
N LYS A 383 -0.63 1.93 26.03
CA LYS A 383 -1.32 2.38 24.80
C LYS A 383 -0.33 2.54 23.64
N ALA A 384 -0.55 1.81 22.54
CA ALA A 384 0.35 1.76 21.37
C ALA A 384 0.58 3.16 20.75
N ASN A 385 -0.46 4.00 20.69
CA ASN A 385 -0.38 5.34 20.10
C ASN A 385 0.41 6.39 20.93
N ARG A 386 0.88 6.03 22.13
CA ARG A 386 1.64 6.91 23.04
C ARG A 386 2.81 6.19 23.72
N SER A 387 3.29 5.10 23.13
CA SER A 387 4.41 4.34 23.69
C SER A 387 5.73 4.77 23.06
N PHE A 388 6.72 5.04 23.90
CA PHE A 388 8.11 4.90 23.47
C PHE A 388 8.46 3.42 23.52
N HIS A 389 9.21 2.96 22.52
CA HIS A 389 9.60 1.57 22.42
C HIS A 389 11.07 1.44 22.04
N ILE A 390 11.73 0.44 22.59
CA ILE A 390 13.12 0.06 22.29
C ILE A 390 13.12 -1.43 22.03
N ALA A 391 13.74 -1.89 20.95
CA ALA A 391 13.91 -3.31 20.70
C ALA A 391 15.36 -3.64 20.35
N VAL A 392 15.87 -4.73 20.94
CA VAL A 392 17.22 -5.23 20.72
C VAL A 392 17.19 -6.74 20.52
N GLY A 393 18.04 -7.28 19.65
CA GLY A 393 18.14 -8.73 19.48
C GLY A 393 18.80 -9.15 18.18
N ALA A 394 18.42 -10.32 17.69
CA ALA A 394 18.98 -10.88 16.47
C ALA A 394 17.91 -11.13 15.40
N ILE A 395 18.33 -11.10 14.14
CA ILE A 395 17.49 -11.42 12.99
C ILE A 395 18.21 -12.47 12.16
N GLY A 396 17.63 -13.66 12.07
CA GLY A 396 18.09 -14.72 11.19
C GLY A 396 17.54 -14.53 9.79
N GLN A 397 18.33 -14.86 8.76
CA GLN A 397 17.95 -14.60 7.38
C GLN A 397 18.36 -15.72 6.43
N PHE A 398 17.57 -15.86 5.38
CA PHE A 398 17.80 -16.81 4.29
C PHE A 398 17.75 -16.11 2.94
N MET A 399 18.80 -16.27 2.12
CA MET A 399 18.88 -15.68 0.79
C MET A 399 17.98 -16.40 -0.20
N VAL A 400 17.12 -15.63 -0.86
CA VAL A 400 16.25 -16.14 -1.94
C VAL A 400 16.91 -15.99 -3.30
N ASN A 401 17.57 -14.85 -3.54
CA ASN A 401 18.13 -14.50 -4.83
C ASN A 401 19.20 -13.43 -4.71
N SER A 402 20.17 -13.46 -5.60
CA SER A 402 21.16 -12.40 -5.80
C SER A 402 21.37 -12.13 -7.29
N LYS A 403 21.72 -10.89 -7.63
CA LYS A 403 21.99 -10.48 -9.01
C LYS A 403 22.80 -9.19 -9.07
N THR A 404 23.53 -9.03 -10.16
CA THR A 404 24.04 -7.73 -10.59
C THR A 404 23.15 -7.12 -11.68
N LYS A 405 23.06 -5.78 -11.69
CA LYS A 405 22.46 -5.00 -12.78
C LYS A 405 23.37 -3.82 -13.09
N GLN A 406 23.87 -3.79 -14.32
CA GLN A 406 24.67 -2.72 -14.88
C GLN A 406 23.88 -2.03 -15.99
N ILE A 407 23.94 -0.70 -16.04
CA ILE A 407 23.53 0.12 -17.17
C ILE A 407 24.78 0.85 -17.64
N LEU A 408 25.25 0.47 -18.83
CA LEU A 408 26.45 0.96 -19.46
C LEU A 408 26.06 1.88 -20.60
N GLU A 409 26.79 2.97 -20.82
CA GLU A 409 26.57 3.85 -21.96
C GLU A 409 27.88 4.06 -22.72
N THR A 410 27.84 3.94 -24.04
CA THR A 410 28.97 4.25 -24.93
C THR A 410 28.46 4.81 -26.25
N LYS A 411 29.10 5.88 -26.74
CA LYS A 411 28.76 6.54 -28.02
C LYS A 411 27.27 6.89 -28.19
N GLY A 412 26.55 7.14 -27.10
CA GLY A 412 25.12 7.47 -27.10
C GLY A 412 24.16 6.27 -27.01
N ASP A 413 24.69 5.04 -27.03
CA ASP A 413 23.89 3.81 -26.88
C ASP A 413 23.93 3.31 -25.42
N GLU A 414 22.76 2.93 -24.89
CA GLU A 414 22.62 2.33 -23.56
C GLU A 414 22.52 0.80 -23.63
N TYR A 415 23.34 0.10 -22.84
CA TYR A 415 23.36 -1.34 -22.71
C TYR A 415 23.02 -1.75 -21.28
N THR A 416 21.94 -2.50 -21.10
CA THR A 416 21.58 -3.09 -19.80
C THR A 416 22.08 -4.53 -19.69
N LYS A 417 22.96 -4.79 -18.71
CA LYS A 417 23.43 -6.14 -18.36
C LYS A 417 22.83 -6.55 -17.02
N VAL A 418 22.13 -7.68 -16.98
CA VAL A 418 21.60 -8.28 -15.74
C VAL A 418 22.12 -9.70 -15.64
N ARG A 419 22.77 -10.03 -14.53
CA ARG A 419 23.27 -11.38 -14.25
C ARG A 419 22.72 -11.86 -12.93
N LYS A 420 21.92 -12.93 -12.95
CA LYS A 420 21.42 -13.61 -11.74
C LYS A 420 22.44 -14.67 -11.36
N ASP A 421 22.91 -14.60 -10.12
CA ASP A 421 23.91 -15.51 -9.58
C ASP A 421 23.94 -15.32 -8.05
N THR A 422 24.36 -16.32 -7.29
CA THR A 422 24.55 -16.17 -5.84
C THR A 422 25.79 -15.34 -5.51
N TYR A 423 26.78 -15.27 -6.40
CA TYR A 423 28.07 -14.58 -6.14
C TYR A 423 28.74 -15.06 -4.85
N ASN A 424 28.63 -16.36 -4.55
CA ASN A 424 29.13 -16.97 -3.32
C ASN A 424 28.68 -16.24 -2.04
N MET A 425 27.50 -15.59 -2.09
CA MET A 425 26.92 -14.95 -0.92
C MET A 425 26.45 -16.01 0.07
N SER A 426 26.71 -15.75 1.36
CA SER A 426 26.24 -16.59 2.46
C SER A 426 24.71 -16.78 2.36
N PRO A 427 24.22 -18.01 2.14
CA PRO A 427 22.78 -18.25 1.99
C PRO A 427 22.04 -18.09 3.31
N LEU A 428 22.73 -18.27 4.44
CA LEU A 428 22.23 -18.03 5.79
C LEU A 428 23.02 -16.87 6.41
N SER A 429 22.32 -15.93 7.03
CA SER A 429 22.97 -14.84 7.76
C SER A 429 22.25 -14.50 9.05
N VAL A 430 22.99 -13.92 9.99
CA VAL A 430 22.46 -13.43 11.27
C VAL A 430 22.87 -11.98 11.43
N LYS A 431 21.92 -11.13 11.86
CA LYS A 431 22.15 -9.72 12.15
C LYS A 431 21.84 -9.40 13.60
N ALA A 432 22.66 -8.58 14.23
CA ALA A 432 22.27 -7.82 15.41
C ALA A 432 21.32 -6.69 14.98
N HIS A 433 20.32 -6.41 15.80
CA HIS A 433 19.33 -5.37 15.58
C HIS A 433 19.18 -4.53 16.85
N ALA A 434 19.14 -3.22 16.68
CA ALA A 434 18.74 -2.27 17.72
C ALA A 434 17.80 -1.23 17.10
N SER A 435 16.73 -0.88 17.81
CA SER A 435 15.78 0.12 17.37
C SER A 435 15.20 0.89 18.54
N ILE A 436 14.81 2.13 18.26
CA ILE A 436 14.10 3.02 19.18
C ILE A 436 13.06 3.79 18.40
N GLY A 437 11.89 3.97 18.99
CA GLY A 437 10.80 4.68 18.35
C GLY A 437 9.77 5.22 19.32
N TYR A 438 8.80 5.90 18.73
CA TYR A 438 7.62 6.40 19.40
C TYR A 438 6.41 6.15 18.51
N SER A 439 5.41 5.43 19.04
CA SER A 439 4.19 5.08 18.30
C SER A 439 4.54 4.39 16.96
N GLY A 440 3.95 4.80 15.83
CA GLY A 440 4.21 4.20 14.52
C GLY A 440 5.56 4.50 13.88
N PHE A 441 6.43 5.31 14.49
CA PHE A 441 7.73 5.70 13.91
C PHE A 441 8.90 5.10 14.69
N THR A 442 9.83 4.46 13.98
CA THR A 442 11.01 3.81 14.57
C THR A 442 12.26 4.12 13.76
N VAL A 443 13.37 4.40 14.43
CA VAL A 443 14.71 4.38 13.85
C VAL A 443 15.40 3.10 14.25
N PHE A 444 16.12 2.47 13.34
CA PHE A 444 16.82 1.22 13.62
C PHE A 444 18.21 1.17 12.99
N GLY A 445 19.08 0.38 13.61
CA GLY A 445 20.39 -0.02 13.13
C GLY A 445 20.51 -1.53 13.16
N GLU A 446 21.09 -2.09 12.10
CA GLU A 446 21.32 -3.51 11.93
C GLU A 446 22.76 -3.74 11.48
N TYR A 447 23.39 -4.76 12.05
CA TYR A 447 24.76 -5.14 11.75
C TYR A 447 24.85 -6.65 11.58
N ASN A 448 25.33 -7.11 10.43
CA ASN A 448 25.51 -8.53 10.18
C ASN A 448 26.64 -9.09 11.04
N LEU A 449 26.35 -10.17 11.76
CA LEU A 449 27.32 -10.96 12.51
C LEU A 449 27.98 -12.03 11.62
N THR A 450 27.43 -12.25 10.43
CA THR A 450 27.95 -13.17 9.41
C THR A 450 28.47 -12.38 8.21
N GLU A 451 29.54 -12.88 7.59
CA GLU A 451 30.13 -12.28 6.38
C GLU A 451 29.13 -12.29 5.21
N LEU A 452 29.25 -11.30 4.31
CA LEU A 452 28.44 -11.16 3.10
C LEU A 452 28.58 -12.38 2.17
N PHE A 453 29.79 -12.92 2.09
CA PHE A 453 30.17 -14.07 1.29
C PHE A 453 30.45 -15.28 2.18
N ASP A 454 30.28 -16.48 1.63
CA ASP A 454 30.69 -17.71 2.31
C ASP A 454 32.17 -17.67 2.65
N SER A 455 32.55 -18.33 3.73
CA SER A 455 33.88 -18.19 4.31
C SER A 455 34.96 -18.64 3.32
N GLY A 456 35.83 -17.71 2.92
CA GLY A 456 36.90 -17.96 1.95
C GLY A 456 36.45 -17.87 0.48
N GLU A 457 35.18 -17.59 0.20
CA GLU A 457 34.63 -17.49 -1.15
C GLU A 457 34.42 -16.03 -1.62
N GLY A 458 34.91 -15.07 -0.84
CA GLY A 458 34.89 -13.65 -1.17
C GLY A 458 35.66 -12.80 -0.15
N PRO A 459 35.69 -11.47 -0.33
CA PRO A 459 36.26 -10.58 0.67
C PRO A 459 35.46 -10.63 1.97
N LYS A 460 36.16 -10.59 3.11
CA LYS A 460 35.52 -10.56 4.43
C LYS A 460 34.84 -9.22 4.66
N LEU A 461 33.56 -9.12 4.33
CA LEU A 461 32.76 -7.91 4.44
C LEU A 461 31.55 -8.15 5.32
N LEU A 462 31.27 -7.21 6.22
CA LEU A 462 30.16 -7.28 7.16
C LEU A 462 29.11 -6.22 6.77
N PRO A 463 27.93 -6.64 6.29
CA PRO A 463 26.86 -5.71 5.98
C PRO A 463 26.34 -4.95 7.19
N PHE A 464 25.88 -3.72 6.97
CA PHE A 464 25.08 -3.00 7.94
C PHE A 464 23.94 -2.24 7.26
N THR A 465 22.92 -1.91 8.04
CA THR A 465 21.80 -1.09 7.61
C THR A 465 21.44 -0.10 8.70
N ALA A 466 21.22 1.16 8.32
CA ALA A 466 20.59 2.16 9.18
C ALA A 466 19.36 2.71 8.48
N GLY A 467 18.25 2.85 9.20
CA GLY A 467 16.99 3.21 8.56
C GLY A 467 15.88 3.62 9.50
N ILE A 468 14.73 3.87 8.88
CA ILE A 468 13.47 4.19 9.54
C ILE A 468 12.42 3.15 9.20
N ARG A 469 11.52 2.89 10.13
CA ARG A 469 10.35 2.04 9.95
C ARG A 469 9.10 2.84 10.28
N ILE A 470 8.12 2.71 9.41
CA ILE A 470 6.79 3.29 9.58
C ILE A 470 5.82 2.12 9.65
N VAL A 471 5.12 2.04 10.77
CA VAL A 471 4.06 1.07 10.97
C VAL A 471 2.73 1.80 10.72
N PRO A 472 1.90 1.35 9.77
CA PRO A 472 0.56 1.88 9.62
C PRO A 472 -0.25 1.52 10.88
N PHE A 473 -0.70 2.55 11.59
CA PHE A 473 -1.52 2.46 12.79
C PHE A 473 -3.02 2.45 12.46
#